data_AF-A0A957GR46-F1
#
_entry.id   AF-A0A957GR46-F1
#
_cell.length_a   1.000
_cell.length_b   1.000
_cell.length_c   1.000
_cell.angle_alpha   90.00
_cell.angle_beta   90.00
_cell.angle_gamma   90.00
#
_symmetry.space_group_name_H-M   'P 1'
#
loop_
_entity.id
_entity.type
_entity.pdbx_description
1 polymer ?
#
loop_
_entity_poly.entity_id
_entity_poly.type
_entity_poly.pdbx_seq_one_letter_code
_entity_poly.pdbx_strand_id
1 'polypeptide(L)'
;WTEPGMIFGASSTLAQSMNEQVLLEEFDYSDSCTKEGRYDYADPLYTGLYEVWSNCGGTDSLYVVVTAVPEARNYVILVTVQIVSDADLDALDHVLNSFVVNE
;
A
#
# COMPACT_ATOMS: atom_id res chain seq x y z
N TRP A 1 5.97 12.41 -7.61
CA TRP A 1 5.76 13.14 -6.35
C TRP A 1 4.84 14.34 -6.46
N THR A 2 4.57 14.96 -7.62
CA THR A 2 3.60 16.08 -7.71
C THR A 2 2.27 15.73 -8.37
N GLU A 3 2.12 14.51 -8.89
CA GLU A 3 0.91 14.04 -9.56
C GLU A 3 0.28 12.91 -8.74
N PRO A 4 -0.97 13.04 -8.26
CA PRO A 4 -1.60 11.99 -7.47
C PRO A 4 -1.83 10.73 -8.32
N GLY A 5 -1.95 9.58 -7.65
CA GLY A 5 -2.22 8.34 -8.35
C GLY A 5 -2.23 7.14 -7.41
N MET A 6 -2.77 6.03 -7.91
CA MET A 6 -2.81 4.77 -7.17
C MET A 6 -2.53 3.57 -8.07
N ILE A 7 -1.97 2.52 -7.48
CA ILE A 7 -1.81 1.20 -8.09
C ILE A 7 -2.51 0.17 -7.20
N PHE A 8 -3.27 -0.72 -7.82
CA PHE A 8 -3.83 -1.90 -7.17
C PHE A 8 -3.39 -3.13 -7.96
N GLY A 9 -2.82 -4.11 -7.26
CA GLY A 9 -2.40 -5.37 -7.84
C GLY A 9 -2.69 -6.53 -6.90
N ALA A 10 -3.04 -7.68 -7.48
CA ALA A 10 -3.19 -8.94 -6.75
C ALA A 10 -2.49 -10.06 -7.52
N SER A 11 -1.87 -11.00 -6.82
CA SER A 11 -1.13 -12.09 -7.46
C SER A 11 -1.10 -13.36 -6.60
N SER A 12 -1.65 -14.44 -7.16
CA SER A 12 -1.51 -15.79 -6.60
C SER A 12 -0.15 -16.41 -6.90
N THR A 13 0.53 -15.99 -7.97
CA THR A 13 1.89 -16.44 -8.30
C THR A 13 2.90 -15.90 -7.28
N LEU A 14 2.84 -14.61 -6.94
CA LEU A 14 3.75 -14.02 -5.95
C LEU A 14 3.51 -14.60 -4.54
N ALA A 15 2.25 -14.93 -4.21
CA ALA A 15 1.91 -15.57 -2.94
C ALA A 15 2.56 -16.94 -2.74
N GLN A 16 3.08 -17.59 -3.79
CA GLN A 16 3.82 -18.85 -3.66
C GLN A 16 5.21 -18.66 -3.02
N SER A 17 5.75 -17.44 -3.05
CA SER A 17 7.11 -17.13 -2.57
C SER A 17 7.18 -15.93 -1.64
N MET A 18 6.13 -15.12 -1.55
CA MET A 18 6.11 -13.88 -0.77
C MET A 18 4.85 -13.81 0.08
N ASN A 19 4.99 -13.30 1.30
CA ASN A 19 3.88 -12.89 2.14
C ASN A 19 3.78 -11.35 2.15
N GLU A 20 2.80 -10.80 2.87
CA GLU A 20 2.59 -9.36 3.03
C GLU A 20 3.87 -8.63 3.48
N GLN A 21 4.62 -9.17 4.45
CA GLN A 21 5.84 -8.54 4.93
C GLN A 21 6.94 -8.52 3.87
N VAL A 22 7.22 -9.66 3.24
CA VAL A 22 8.28 -9.78 2.23
C VAL A 22 7.94 -8.93 1.01
N LEU A 23 6.66 -8.87 0.61
CA LEU A 23 6.23 -8.00 -0.48
C LEU A 23 6.43 -6.52 -0.13
N LEU A 24 6.14 -6.10 1.09
CA LEU A 24 6.31 -4.71 1.52
C LEU A 24 7.78 -4.27 1.51
N GLU A 25 8.69 -5.19 1.87
CA GLU A 25 10.13 -4.94 1.89
C GLU A 25 10.72 -4.65 0.49
N GLU A 26 10.06 -5.07 -0.59
CA GLU A 26 10.46 -4.71 -1.96
C GLU A 26 10.15 -3.24 -2.33
N PHE A 27 9.35 -2.53 -1.54
CA PHE A 27 8.93 -1.15 -1.77
C PHE A 27 9.65 -0.16 -0.85
N ASP A 28 10.97 -0.04 -1.04
CA ASP A 28 11.79 0.95 -0.34
C ASP A 28 11.90 2.26 -1.14
N TYR A 29 11.48 3.36 -0.52
CA TYR A 29 11.56 4.71 -1.10
C TYR A 29 12.54 5.63 -0.37
N SER A 30 13.41 5.09 0.49
CA SER A 30 14.35 5.87 1.31
C SER A 30 15.29 6.78 0.51
N ASP A 31 15.54 6.48 -0.76
CA ASP A 31 16.35 7.32 -1.66
C ASP A 31 15.67 8.65 -2.01
N SER A 32 14.34 8.75 -1.83
CA SER A 32 13.55 9.89 -2.30
C SER A 32 12.47 10.37 -1.33
N CYS A 33 12.21 9.61 -0.25
CA CYS A 33 11.21 9.91 0.77
C CYS A 33 11.80 9.66 2.16
N THR A 34 11.10 10.17 3.19
CA THR A 34 11.36 9.85 4.60
C THR A 34 10.38 8.78 5.05
N LYS A 35 10.88 7.72 5.69
CA LYS A 35 10.02 6.68 6.28
C LYS A 35 9.43 7.16 7.60
N GLU A 36 8.11 7.29 7.66
CA GLU A 36 7.40 7.71 8.87
C GLU A 36 7.15 6.53 9.82
N GLY A 37 6.83 5.37 9.26
CA GLY A 37 6.57 4.18 10.05
C GLY A 37 5.98 3.02 9.27
N ARG A 38 5.86 1.90 9.97
CA ARG A 38 5.16 0.68 9.55
C ARG A 38 4.06 0.40 10.56
N TYR A 39 2.90 0.00 10.08
CA TYR A 39 1.69 -0.19 10.87
C TYR A 39 0.94 -1.44 10.39
N ASP A 40 0.12 -2.00 11.27
CA ASP A 40 -0.73 -3.14 10.92
C ASP A 40 -1.93 -2.68 10.08
N TYR A 41 -2.27 -3.46 9.06
CA TYR A 41 -3.48 -3.31 8.26
C TYR A 41 -4.43 -4.47 8.57
N ALA A 42 -5.71 -4.17 8.76
CA ALA A 42 -6.74 -5.18 8.89
C ALA A 42 -8.11 -4.64 8.48
N ASP A 43 -8.84 -5.45 7.75
CA ASP A 43 -10.26 -5.26 7.45
C ASP A 43 -10.99 -6.63 7.59
N PRO A 44 -12.31 -6.72 7.34
CA PRO A 44 -13.05 -7.99 7.47
C PRO A 44 -12.59 -9.13 6.54
N LEU A 45 -11.87 -8.83 5.46
CA LEU A 45 -11.42 -9.78 4.42
C LEU A 45 -9.92 -10.04 4.46
N TYR A 46 -9.13 -9.04 4.85
CA TYR A 46 -7.68 -9.02 4.67
C TYR A 46 -6.94 -8.60 5.94
N THR A 47 -5.76 -9.18 6.13
CA THR A 47 -4.76 -8.70 7.10
C THR A 47 -3.47 -8.37 6.39
N GLY A 48 -2.68 -7.46 6.95
CA GLY A 48 -1.54 -6.93 6.24
C GLY A 48 -0.72 -5.92 7.03
N LEU A 49 0.06 -5.16 6.29
CA LEU A 49 0.92 -4.10 6.80
C LEU A 49 0.85 -2.92 5.84
N TYR A 50 0.99 -1.71 6.38
CA TYR A 50 1.23 -0.54 5.56
C TYR A 50 2.40 0.30 6.04
N GLU A 51 3.06 0.95 5.09
CA GLU A 51 4.12 1.92 5.35
C GLU A 51 3.72 3.28 4.81
N VAL A 52 4.06 4.31 5.58
CA VAL A 52 3.86 5.71 5.20
C VAL A 52 5.23 6.33 4.95
N TRP A 53 5.33 6.96 3.79
CA TRP A 53 6.49 7.71 3.35
C TRP A 53 6.07 9.17 3.18
N SER A 54 6.90 10.09 3.65
CA SER A 54 6.67 11.54 3.58
C SER A 54 7.80 12.26 2.86
N ASN A 55 7.63 13.56 2.67
CA ASN A 55 8.66 14.46 2.13
C ASN A 55 9.19 13.98 0.76
N CYS A 56 8.34 13.31 -0.01
CA CYS A 56 8.77 12.58 -1.20
C CYS A 56 9.17 13.55 -2.32
N GLY A 57 10.37 13.34 -2.87
CA GLY A 57 10.93 14.19 -3.93
C GLY A 57 11.20 15.63 -3.52
N GLY A 58 11.35 15.90 -2.21
CA GLY A 58 11.51 17.26 -1.69
C GLY A 58 10.21 18.08 -1.71
N THR A 59 9.05 17.41 -1.79
CA THR A 59 7.71 18.02 -1.68
C THR A 59 7.03 17.53 -0.41
N ASP A 60 5.93 18.15 0.00
CA ASP A 60 5.15 17.72 1.17
C ASP A 60 4.26 16.48 0.89
N SER A 61 4.47 15.81 -0.25
CA SER A 61 3.65 14.67 -0.68
C SER A 61 3.92 13.43 0.16
N LEU A 62 2.85 12.66 0.39
CA LEU A 62 2.93 11.36 1.05
C LEU A 62 2.82 10.23 0.02
N TYR A 63 3.38 9.09 0.37
CA TYR A 63 3.20 7.84 -0.36
C TYR A 63 2.87 6.73 0.63
N VAL A 64 1.75 6.05 0.42
CA VAL A 64 1.31 4.95 1.26
C VAL A 64 1.42 3.66 0.46
N VAL A 65 2.03 2.65 1.06
CA VAL A 65 2.11 1.29 0.50
C VAL A 65 1.41 0.35 1.46
N VAL A 66 0.38 -0.33 1.00
CA VAL A 66 -0.33 -1.38 1.73
C VAL A 66 -0.04 -2.71 1.06
N THR A 67 0.30 -3.71 1.86
CA THR A 67 0.39 -5.10 1.43
C THR A 67 -0.50 -5.94 2.31
N ALA A 68 -1.31 -6.78 1.71
CA ALA A 68 -2.31 -7.56 2.45
C ALA A 68 -2.51 -8.95 1.85
N VAL A 69 -3.08 -9.84 2.65
CA VAL A 69 -3.41 -11.22 2.29
C VAL A 69 -4.80 -11.57 2.83
N PRO A 70 -5.58 -12.41 2.13
CA PRO A 70 -6.78 -13.01 2.70
C PRO A 70 -6.42 -14.08 3.74
N GLU A 71 -7.39 -14.50 4.54
CA GLU A 71 -7.20 -15.58 5.54
C GLU A 71 -6.61 -16.87 4.92
N ALA A 72 -7.07 -17.22 3.70
CA ALA A 72 -6.58 -18.38 2.98
C ALA A 72 -5.15 -18.23 2.44
N ARG A 73 -4.59 -17.00 2.43
CA ARG A 73 -3.26 -16.66 1.91
C ARG A 73 -2.98 -17.16 0.47
N ASN A 74 -4.02 -17.30 -0.35
CA ASN A 74 -3.93 -17.78 -1.73
C ASN A 74 -3.47 -16.72 -2.74
N TYR A 75 -3.46 -15.44 -2.36
CA TYR A 75 -2.88 -14.34 -3.12
C TYR A 75 -2.34 -13.26 -2.19
N VAL A 76 -1.44 -12.42 -2.71
CA VAL A 76 -1.00 -11.17 -2.07
C VAL A 76 -1.60 -9.98 -2.80
N ILE A 77 -1.90 -8.91 -2.05
CA ILE A 77 -2.42 -7.64 -2.55
C ILE A 77 -1.34 -6.56 -2.35
N LEU A 78 -1.19 -5.69 -3.33
CA LEU A 78 -0.44 -4.44 -3.25
C LEU A 78 -1.38 -3.28 -3.55
N VAL A 79 -1.44 -2.30 -2.66
CA VAL A 79 -2.06 -1.00 -2.92
C VAL A 79 -1.00 0.07 -2.69
N THR A 80 -0.79 0.95 -3.65
CA THR A 80 0.01 2.16 -3.43
C THR A 80 -0.79 3.40 -3.77
N VAL A 81 -0.60 4.47 -3.00
CA VAL A 81 -1.29 5.75 -3.22
C VAL A 81 -0.30 6.89 -3.00
N GLN A 82 -0.19 7.78 -4.00
CA GLN A 82 0.52 9.05 -3.86
C GLN A 82 -0.48 10.16 -3.52
N ILE A 83 -0.27 10.81 -2.39
CA ILE A 83 -1.13 11.86 -1.84
C ILE A 83 -0.39 13.18 -2.02
N VAL A 84 -0.97 14.08 -2.80
CA VAL A 84 -0.40 15.40 -3.09
C VAL A 84 -1.23 16.52 -2.45
N SER A 85 -2.48 16.23 -2.11
CA SER A 85 -3.45 17.15 -1.53
C SER A 85 -4.41 16.46 -0.55
N ASP A 86 -5.15 17.22 0.24
CA ASP A 86 -6.15 16.69 1.17
C ASP A 86 -7.24 15.85 0.47
N ALA A 87 -7.59 16.20 -0.78
CA ALA A 87 -8.55 15.41 -1.57
C ALA A 87 -8.06 13.98 -1.84
N ASP A 88 -6.74 13.77 -1.87
CA ASP A 88 -6.15 12.45 -2.08
C ASP A 88 -6.19 11.61 -0.79
N LEU A 89 -6.33 12.24 0.39
CA LEU A 89 -6.57 11.52 1.65
C LEU A 89 -7.98 10.90 1.67
N ASP A 90 -8.99 11.65 1.22
CA ASP A 90 -10.35 11.12 1.05
C ASP A 90 -10.37 9.99 0.02
N ALA A 91 -9.58 10.12 -1.06
CA ALA A 91 -9.43 9.07 -2.06
C ALA A 91 -8.74 7.82 -1.48
N LEU A 92 -7.70 7.97 -0.65
CA LEU A 92 -7.06 6.86 0.05
C LEU A 92 -8.07 6.10 0.92
N ASP A 93 -8.83 6.81 1.76
CA ASP A 93 -9.85 6.20 2.62
C ASP A 93 -10.88 5.44 1.79
N HIS A 94 -11.35 6.03 0.70
CA HIS A 94 -12.28 5.36 -0.20
C HIS A 94 -11.69 4.10 -0.84
N VAL A 95 -10.44 4.15 -1.30
CA VAL A 95 -9.74 2.99 -1.88
C VAL A 95 -9.64 1.86 -0.85
N LEU A 96 -9.14 2.14 0.35
CA LEU A 96 -8.95 1.13 1.40
C LEU A 96 -10.27 0.51 1.86
N ASN A 97 -11.37 1.26 1.83
CA ASN A 97 -12.69 0.76 2.21
C ASN A 97 -13.45 0.01 1.10
N SER A 98 -12.92 -0.03 -0.13
CA SER A 98 -13.69 -0.53 -1.29
C SER A 98 -12.99 -1.60 -2.13
N PHE A 99 -11.67 -1.78 -2.01
CA PHE A 99 -11.01 -2.79 -2.81
C PHE A 99 -11.41 -4.20 -2.36
N VAL A 100 -11.75 -5.05 -3.33
CA VAL A 100 -12.04 -6.47 -3.13
C VAL A 100 -11.48 -7.25 -4.32
N VAL A 101 -10.76 -8.32 -4.04
CA VAL A 101 -10.33 -9.30 -5.04
C VAL A 101 -11.36 -10.44 -5.05
N ASN A 102 -12.10 -10.55 -6.16
CA ASN A 102 -12.98 -11.70 -6.42
C ASN A 102 -12.23 -12.73 -7.28
N GLU A 103 -12.26 -13.99 -6.85
CA GLU A 103 -11.77 -15.14 -7.64
C GLU A 103 -12.88 -15.79 -8.47
#